data_AF-A0A352RB11-F1
#
_entry.id   AF-A0A352RB11-F1
#
_cell.length_a   1.000
_cell.length_b   1.000
_cell.length_c   1.000
_cell.angle_alpha   90.00
_cell.angle_beta   90.00
_cell.angle_gamma   90.00
#
_symmetry.space_group_name_H-M   'P 1'
#
loop_
_entity.id
_entity.type
_entity.pdbx_description
1 polymer ?
#
loop_
_entity_poly.entity_id
_entity_poly.type
_entity_poly.pdbx_seq_one_letter_code
_entity_poly.pdbx_strand_id
1 'polypeptide(L)'
;MKKIILFLFCTAFTFAQKDVAAAKNFQAELNKSYADSLKSPLTKEDFKQFKGLDFFSINEKYIVEATFIRTKKEKPFGMKTTTSRTPLYKKYGELHFKIDDKSLKLNVYQNVDLNKKPGYEDYLFLPFSDLTCGKESYIGGRYVDMKIQKGKTWTIDFNKAYNPYCAYNYEYSCPIVPLENDLDIEILAGVKKFHD
;
A
#
# COMPACT_ATOMS: atom_id res chain seq x y z
N MET A 1 -29.27 5.14 -57.85
CA MET A 1 -27.92 5.30 -57.28
C MET A 1 -28.04 5.35 -55.75
N LYS A 2 -27.84 4.23 -55.05
CA LYS A 2 -27.91 4.15 -53.58
C LYS A 2 -26.52 4.46 -53.01
N LYS A 3 -26.37 5.58 -52.31
CA LYS A 3 -25.14 5.89 -51.54
C LYS A 3 -25.20 5.15 -50.21
N ILE A 4 -24.31 4.20 -50.01
CA ILE A 4 -24.06 3.54 -48.72
C ILE A 4 -23.11 4.47 -47.95
N ILE A 5 -23.59 5.03 -46.85
CA ILE A 5 -22.76 5.78 -45.90
C ILE A 5 -22.28 4.79 -44.84
N LEU A 6 -21.00 4.45 -44.89
CA LEU A 6 -20.34 3.60 -43.91
C LEU A 6 -19.96 4.46 -42.68
N PHE A 7 -20.68 4.28 -41.58
CA PHE A 7 -20.36 4.91 -40.30
C PHE A 7 -19.21 4.13 -39.64
N LEU A 8 -18.01 4.71 -39.62
CA LEU A 8 -16.84 4.16 -38.96
C LEU A 8 -17.00 4.35 -37.44
N PHE A 9 -17.31 3.27 -36.72
CA PHE A 9 -17.40 3.27 -35.26
C PHE A 9 -15.98 3.28 -34.68
N CYS A 10 -15.45 4.48 -34.39
CA CYS A 10 -14.17 4.64 -33.72
C CYS A 10 -14.36 4.36 -32.22
N THR A 11 -14.10 3.13 -31.77
CA THR A 11 -14.08 2.80 -30.35
C THR A 11 -12.88 3.48 -29.70
N ALA A 12 -13.10 4.61 -29.04
CA ALA A 12 -12.09 5.23 -28.18
C ALA A 12 -11.88 4.33 -26.96
N PHE A 13 -10.75 3.62 -26.92
CA PHE A 13 -10.24 3.06 -25.68
C PHE A 13 -9.84 4.24 -24.78
N THR A 14 -10.68 4.57 -23.80
CA THR A 14 -10.31 5.48 -22.74
C THR A 14 -9.28 4.77 -21.86
N PHE A 15 -7.99 5.05 -22.06
CA PHE A 15 -6.97 4.74 -21.07
C PHE A 15 -7.31 5.55 -19.81
N ALA A 16 -7.69 4.86 -18.72
CA ALA A 16 -7.83 5.49 -17.42
C ALA A 16 -6.45 6.05 -17.03
N GLN A 17 -6.35 7.38 -16.90
CA GLN A 17 -5.12 8.03 -16.47
C GLN A 17 -4.79 7.57 -15.05
N LYS A 18 -3.64 6.91 -14.86
CA LYS A 18 -3.16 6.48 -13.55
C LYS A 18 -2.79 7.73 -12.72
N ASP A 19 -3.28 7.79 -11.49
CA ASP A 19 -3.24 9.01 -10.66
C ASP A 19 -1.88 9.19 -9.95
N VAL A 20 -0.87 9.62 -10.71
CA VAL A 20 0.46 10.00 -10.23
C VAL A 20 0.41 11.19 -9.27
N ALA A 21 -0.55 12.10 -9.44
CA ALA A 21 -0.69 13.29 -8.60
C ALA A 21 -1.03 12.90 -7.16
N ALA A 22 -1.91 11.91 -6.96
CA ALA A 22 -2.22 11.42 -5.63
C ALA A 22 -1.01 10.78 -4.94
N ALA A 23 -0.13 10.07 -5.67
CA ALA A 23 1.12 9.55 -5.11
C ALA A 23 2.04 10.69 -4.66
N LYS A 24 2.22 11.72 -5.49
CA LYS A 24 3.05 12.89 -5.15
C LYS A 24 2.52 13.63 -3.91
N ASN A 25 1.20 13.83 -3.84
CA ASN A 25 0.56 14.46 -2.70
C ASN A 25 0.73 13.63 -1.42
N PHE A 26 0.59 12.31 -1.51
CA PHE A 26 0.81 11.41 -0.38
C PHE A 26 2.25 11.50 0.15
N GLN A 27 3.25 11.46 -0.73
CA GLN A 27 4.66 11.58 -0.33
C GLN A 27 4.96 12.92 0.35
N ALA A 28 4.38 14.01 -0.15
CA ALA A 28 4.51 15.34 0.45
C ALA A 28 3.86 15.43 1.84
N GLU A 29 2.63 14.93 2.00
CA GLU A 29 1.95 14.92 3.30
C GLU A 29 2.62 14.00 4.31
N LEU A 30 3.19 12.87 3.86
CA LEU A 30 3.96 11.98 4.74
C LEU A 30 5.21 12.70 5.27
N ASN A 31 5.98 13.36 4.40
CA ASN A 31 7.13 14.18 4.82
C ASN A 31 6.73 15.29 5.80
N LYS A 32 5.63 16.00 5.51
CA LYS A 32 5.10 17.03 6.39
C LYS A 32 4.73 16.48 7.77
N SER A 33 4.12 15.28 7.83
CA SER A 33 3.79 14.63 9.10
C SER A 33 5.04 14.21 9.89
N TYR A 34 6.09 13.78 9.21
CA TYR A 34 7.34 13.37 9.86
C TYR A 34 8.18 14.57 10.33
N ALA A 35 8.01 15.73 9.71
CA ALA A 35 8.58 17.00 10.16
C ALA A 35 7.76 17.70 11.27
N ASP A 36 6.58 17.18 11.63
CA ASP A 36 5.73 17.70 12.71
C ASP A 36 6.10 17.02 14.03
N SER A 37 6.65 17.78 14.98
CA SER A 37 7.15 17.27 16.27
C SER A 37 6.07 16.60 17.13
N LEU A 38 4.79 16.86 16.89
CA LEU A 38 3.69 16.25 17.63
C LEU A 38 3.21 14.92 17.03
N LYS A 39 3.60 14.63 15.78
CA LYS A 39 3.12 13.46 15.02
C LYS A 39 4.23 12.50 14.61
N SER A 40 5.45 13.00 14.53
CA SER A 40 6.59 12.27 13.99
C SER A 40 6.85 10.98 14.78
N PRO A 41 7.04 9.83 14.10
CA PRO A 41 7.45 8.58 14.74
C PRO A 41 8.97 8.53 14.96
N LEU A 42 9.72 9.54 14.52
CA LEU A 42 11.19 9.58 14.61
C LEU A 42 11.65 9.68 16.06
N THR A 43 12.86 9.16 16.33
CA THR A 43 13.56 9.46 17.58
C THR A 43 13.89 10.95 17.68
N LYS A 44 14.20 11.45 18.88
CA LYS A 44 14.58 12.86 19.06
C LYS A 44 15.86 13.20 18.29
N GLU A 45 16.76 12.23 18.17
CA GLU A 45 18.04 12.33 17.49
C GLU A 45 17.83 12.42 15.98
N ASP A 46 17.02 11.52 15.41
CA ASP A 46 16.72 11.51 13.97
C ASP A 46 15.89 12.73 13.56
N PHE A 47 14.93 13.13 14.39
CA PHE A 47 14.09 14.30 14.12
C PHE A 47 14.92 15.58 13.95
N LYS A 48 15.99 15.76 14.74
CA LYS A 48 16.89 16.93 14.62
C LYS A 48 17.62 16.99 13.28
N GLN A 49 17.83 15.85 12.63
CA GLN A 49 18.57 15.74 11.38
C GLN A 49 17.65 15.49 10.18
N PHE A 50 16.36 15.32 10.41
CA PHE A 50 15.37 14.96 9.40
C PHE A 50 15.23 16.05 8.34
N LYS A 51 15.50 15.68 7.09
CA LYS A 51 15.31 16.56 5.92
C LYS A 51 14.14 16.13 5.03
N GLY A 52 13.61 14.93 5.29
CA GLY A 52 12.65 14.24 4.44
C GLY A 52 12.94 12.74 4.43
N LEU A 53 11.93 11.97 4.10
CA LEU A 53 12.05 10.56 3.77
C LEU A 53 12.57 10.42 2.34
N ASP A 54 13.37 9.38 2.12
CA ASP A 54 13.78 8.98 0.79
C ASP A 54 12.71 8.10 0.14
N PHE A 55 12.43 8.37 -1.13
CA PHE A 55 11.45 7.62 -1.93
C PHE A 55 12.10 7.07 -3.19
N PHE A 56 11.57 5.97 -3.69
CA PHE A 56 11.75 5.62 -5.10
C PHE A 56 11.01 6.64 -5.98
N SER A 57 11.52 6.87 -7.20
CA SER A 57 10.84 7.73 -8.17
C SER A 57 9.44 7.20 -8.46
N ILE A 58 8.45 8.10 -8.48
CA ILE A 58 7.07 7.72 -8.78
C ILE A 58 7.00 7.09 -10.17
N ASN A 59 6.36 5.93 -10.25
CA ASN A 59 6.26 5.17 -11.49
C ASN A 59 4.86 4.56 -11.64
N GLU A 60 4.21 4.87 -12.76
CA GLU A 60 2.86 4.43 -13.12
C GLU A 60 2.74 2.91 -13.26
N LYS A 61 3.85 2.20 -13.53
CA LYS A 61 3.90 0.74 -13.54
C LYS A 61 3.42 0.15 -12.22
N TYR A 62 3.68 0.83 -11.11
CA TYR A 62 3.33 0.40 -9.76
C TYR A 62 1.99 0.95 -9.26
N ILE A 63 1.22 1.61 -10.13
CA ILE A 63 -0.21 1.87 -9.95
C ILE A 63 -0.94 0.78 -10.73
N VAL A 64 -1.39 -0.26 -10.04
CA VAL A 64 -1.91 -1.48 -10.66
C VAL A 64 -3.40 -1.64 -10.41
N GLU A 65 -4.10 -2.16 -11.41
CA GLU A 65 -5.46 -2.65 -11.23
C GLU A 65 -5.38 -4.13 -10.80
N ALA A 66 -6.10 -4.44 -9.73
CA ALA A 66 -6.20 -5.77 -9.14
C ALA A 66 -7.64 -6.27 -9.20
N THR A 67 -7.81 -7.53 -9.54
CA THR A 67 -9.08 -8.22 -9.35
C THR A 67 -9.25 -8.53 -7.87
N PHE A 68 -10.26 -7.92 -7.26
CA PHE A 68 -10.62 -8.13 -5.87
C PHE A 68 -11.55 -9.34 -5.71
N ILE A 69 -11.17 -10.25 -4.81
CA ILE A 69 -11.96 -11.41 -4.42
C ILE A 69 -12.25 -11.32 -2.93
N ARG A 70 -13.53 -11.12 -2.58
CA ARG A 70 -13.96 -11.08 -1.18
C ARG A 70 -13.84 -12.47 -0.56
N THR A 71 -13.10 -12.59 0.55
CA THR A 71 -13.08 -13.83 1.32
C THR A 71 -14.38 -13.99 2.12
N LYS A 72 -14.94 -15.20 2.11
CA LYS A 72 -16.18 -15.53 2.82
C LYS A 72 -15.83 -16.23 4.13
N LYS A 73 -16.51 -15.83 5.22
CA LYS A 73 -16.46 -16.51 6.53
C LYS A 73 -15.08 -16.54 7.23
N GLU A 74 -14.17 -15.64 6.88
CA GLU A 74 -12.90 -15.51 7.62
C GLU A 74 -13.14 -15.15 9.09
N LYS A 75 -12.48 -15.89 9.98
CA LYS A 75 -12.48 -15.59 11.41
C LYS A 75 -11.41 -14.54 11.71
N PRO A 76 -11.64 -13.63 12.67
CA PRO A 76 -10.58 -12.79 13.17
C PRO A 76 -9.40 -13.61 13.70
N PHE A 77 -8.19 -13.09 13.55
CA PHE A 77 -6.96 -13.66 14.07
C PHE A 77 -6.10 -12.55 14.71
N GLY A 78 -5.23 -12.92 15.64
CA GLY A 78 -4.25 -12.01 16.21
C GLY A 78 -3.10 -11.79 15.22
N MET A 79 -3.02 -10.58 14.65
CA MET A 79 -1.89 -10.20 13.81
C MET A 79 -0.66 -10.05 14.69
N LYS A 80 0.41 -10.82 14.42
CA LYS A 80 1.68 -10.68 15.16
C LYS A 80 2.24 -9.28 14.94
N THR A 81 2.88 -8.74 15.98
CA THR A 81 3.59 -7.46 15.91
C THR A 81 5.04 -7.63 16.32
N THR A 82 5.83 -6.58 16.18
CA THR A 82 7.22 -6.50 16.70
C THR A 82 7.32 -6.58 18.22
N THR A 83 6.20 -6.53 18.94
CA THR A 83 6.13 -6.72 20.40
C THR A 83 5.11 -7.81 20.76
N SER A 84 4.78 -7.96 22.04
CA SER A 84 3.78 -8.93 22.52
C SER A 84 2.34 -8.61 22.13
N ARG A 85 2.03 -7.43 21.56
CA ARG A 85 0.67 -7.09 21.15
C ARG A 85 0.21 -7.92 19.96
N THR A 86 -1.06 -8.32 19.98
CA THR A 86 -1.69 -9.07 18.89
C THR A 86 -3.08 -8.50 18.56
N PRO A 87 -3.16 -7.32 17.91
CA PRO A 87 -4.43 -6.74 17.50
C PRO A 87 -5.20 -7.69 16.58
N LEU A 88 -6.53 -7.69 16.72
CA LEU A 88 -7.38 -8.56 15.91
C LEU A 88 -7.57 -7.98 14.51
N TYR A 89 -7.19 -8.78 13.51
CA TYR A 89 -7.45 -8.52 12.11
C TYR A 89 -8.31 -9.61 11.52
N LYS A 90 -8.98 -9.28 10.43
CA LYS A 90 -9.68 -10.24 9.59
C LYS A 90 -9.18 -10.08 8.16
N LYS A 91 -8.87 -11.18 7.48
CA LYS A 91 -8.64 -11.16 6.03
C LYS A 91 -9.93 -10.69 5.35
N TYR A 92 -9.86 -9.52 4.73
CA TYR A 92 -11.00 -8.90 4.07
C TYR A 92 -11.20 -9.48 2.66
N GLY A 93 -10.11 -9.74 1.95
CA GLY A 93 -10.14 -10.33 0.62
C GLY A 93 -8.74 -10.56 0.06
N GLU A 94 -8.70 -10.89 -1.21
CA GLU A 94 -7.49 -11.06 -2.00
C GLU A 94 -7.49 -10.08 -3.18
N LEU A 95 -6.32 -9.55 -3.49
CA LEU A 95 -6.08 -8.68 -4.63
C LEU A 95 -5.14 -9.41 -5.58
N HIS A 96 -5.64 -9.77 -6.75
CA HIS A 96 -4.90 -10.50 -7.78
C HIS A 96 -4.55 -9.54 -8.92
N PHE A 97 -3.27 -9.38 -9.23
CA PHE A 97 -2.79 -8.39 -10.20
C PHE A 97 -1.58 -8.90 -10.97
N LYS A 98 -1.09 -8.11 -11.92
CA LYS A 98 0.12 -8.40 -12.68
C LYS A 98 1.07 -7.20 -12.71
N ILE A 99 2.36 -7.48 -12.64
CA ILE A 99 3.44 -6.54 -12.93
C ILE A 99 4.44 -7.30 -13.80
N ASP A 100 4.83 -6.75 -14.95
CA ASP A 100 5.72 -7.39 -15.93
C ASP A 100 5.29 -8.85 -16.26
N ASP A 101 4.01 -9.04 -16.52
CA ASP A 101 3.37 -10.34 -16.82
C ASP A 101 3.43 -11.40 -15.71
N LYS A 102 4.10 -11.12 -14.58
CA LYS A 102 4.07 -11.98 -13.39
C LYS A 102 2.75 -11.82 -12.65
N SER A 103 2.04 -12.93 -12.46
CA SER A 103 0.82 -12.97 -11.66
C SER A 103 1.16 -12.93 -10.17
N LEU A 104 0.57 -11.97 -9.47
CA LEU A 104 0.85 -11.67 -8.07
C LEU A 104 -0.46 -11.61 -7.28
N LYS A 105 -0.35 -11.83 -5.97
CA LYS A 105 -1.50 -11.80 -5.07
C LYS A 105 -1.08 -11.21 -3.73
N LEU A 106 -1.92 -10.34 -3.18
CA LEU A 106 -1.84 -9.90 -1.79
C LEU A 106 -3.18 -10.12 -1.08
N ASN A 107 -3.14 -10.53 0.18
CA ASN A 107 -4.29 -10.49 1.07
C ASN A 107 -4.43 -9.08 1.63
N VAL A 108 -5.65 -8.53 1.64
CA VAL A 108 -5.96 -7.27 2.29
C VAL A 108 -6.70 -7.54 3.60
N TYR A 109 -6.37 -6.82 4.66
CA TYR A 109 -6.86 -7.07 6.02
C TYR A 109 -7.67 -5.89 6.55
N GLN A 110 -8.59 -6.16 7.47
CA GLN A 110 -9.33 -5.15 8.21
C GLN A 110 -9.09 -5.34 9.70
N ASN A 111 -8.70 -4.27 10.39
CA ASN A 111 -8.57 -4.26 11.84
C ASN A 111 -9.97 -4.21 12.49
N VAL A 112 -10.24 -5.14 13.42
CA VAL A 112 -11.58 -5.38 14.00
C VAL A 112 -12.01 -4.32 15.00
N ASP A 113 -11.08 -3.56 15.56
CA ASP A 113 -11.42 -2.48 16.49
C ASP A 113 -11.39 -1.13 15.79
N LEU A 114 -10.47 -0.94 14.84
CA LEU A 114 -10.40 0.27 14.03
C LEU A 114 -11.64 0.44 13.15
N ASN A 115 -12.17 -0.64 12.56
CA ASN A 115 -13.35 -0.56 11.70
C ASN A 115 -14.65 -0.18 12.43
N LYS A 116 -14.66 -0.19 13.77
CA LYS A 116 -15.79 0.28 14.60
C LYS A 116 -15.69 1.78 14.91
N LYS A 117 -14.56 2.42 14.61
CA LYS A 117 -14.36 3.85 14.86
C LYS A 117 -14.98 4.68 13.72
N PRO A 118 -15.69 5.78 14.04
CA PRO A 118 -16.21 6.69 13.03
C PRO A 118 -15.14 7.14 12.04
N GLY A 119 -15.40 6.96 10.74
CA GLY A 119 -14.51 7.37 9.65
C GLY A 119 -13.46 6.32 9.23
N TYR A 120 -13.45 5.14 9.85
CA TYR A 120 -12.54 4.04 9.55
C TYR A 120 -13.26 2.74 9.15
N GLU A 121 -14.57 2.79 8.94
CA GLU A 121 -15.41 1.63 8.61
C GLU A 121 -14.97 0.95 7.30
N ASP A 122 -14.43 1.76 6.37
CA ASP A 122 -13.91 1.33 5.08
C ASP A 122 -12.40 1.14 5.05
N TYR A 123 -11.68 1.39 6.16
CA TYR A 123 -10.24 1.32 6.20
C TYR A 123 -9.75 -0.13 6.11
N LEU A 124 -8.72 -0.32 5.28
CA LEU A 124 -8.08 -1.59 4.99
C LEU A 124 -6.56 -1.43 5.06
N PHE A 125 -5.93 -2.50 5.52
CA PHE A 125 -4.50 -2.59 5.73
C PHE A 125 -3.91 -3.60 4.74
N LEU A 126 -2.99 -3.15 3.89
CA LEU A 126 -2.28 -3.99 2.92
C LEU A 126 -0.78 -4.02 3.24
N PRO A 127 -0.35 -4.92 4.14
CA PRO A 127 1.07 -5.16 4.38
C PRO A 127 1.66 -6.00 3.25
N PHE A 128 2.90 -5.75 2.86
CA PHE A 128 3.61 -6.60 1.90
C PHE A 128 5.13 -6.54 2.10
N SER A 129 5.81 -7.58 1.64
CA SER A 129 7.26 -7.62 1.48
C SER A 129 7.56 -7.94 0.01
N ASP A 130 8.76 -7.60 -0.42
CA ASP A 130 9.21 -7.80 -1.79
C ASP A 130 10.75 -7.91 -1.84
N LEU A 131 11.31 -8.19 -3.01
CA LEU A 131 12.75 -8.47 -3.16
C LEU A 131 13.67 -7.26 -2.87
N THR A 132 13.11 -6.05 -2.67
CA THR A 132 13.85 -4.86 -2.22
C THR A 132 14.07 -4.81 -0.71
N CYS A 133 13.32 -5.58 0.08
CA CYS A 133 13.39 -5.57 1.54
C CYS A 133 14.80 -5.96 2.02
N GLY A 134 15.36 -5.15 2.91
CA GLY A 134 16.72 -5.33 3.46
C GLY A 134 17.85 -4.89 2.52
N LYS A 135 17.54 -4.48 1.29
CA LYS A 135 18.50 -3.90 0.33
C LYS A 135 18.26 -2.41 0.17
N GLU A 136 17.07 -2.05 -0.32
CA GLU A 136 16.69 -0.68 -0.65
C GLU A 136 15.45 -0.21 0.13
N SER A 137 14.61 -1.14 0.59
CA SER A 137 13.44 -0.87 1.42
C SER A 137 13.57 -1.55 2.79
N TYR A 138 12.71 -1.13 3.74
CA TYR A 138 12.78 -1.63 5.11
C TYR A 138 12.65 -3.17 5.17
N ILE A 139 13.51 -3.80 5.96
CA ILE A 139 13.61 -5.27 6.05
C ILE A 139 12.32 -5.93 6.55
N GLY A 140 11.55 -5.24 7.39
CA GLY A 140 10.28 -5.76 7.92
C GLY A 140 9.10 -5.63 6.95
N GLY A 141 9.34 -5.15 5.73
CA GLY A 141 8.31 -4.88 4.73
C GLY A 141 7.63 -3.52 4.89
N ARG A 142 6.65 -3.25 4.03
CA ARG A 142 5.99 -1.95 3.86
C ARG A 142 4.48 -2.10 3.82
N TYR A 143 3.79 -0.98 4.03
CA TYR A 143 2.34 -0.93 4.10
C TYR A 143 1.77 -0.02 3.03
N VAL A 144 0.59 -0.39 2.52
CA VAL A 144 -0.30 0.52 1.82
C VAL A 144 -1.60 0.60 2.61
N ASP A 145 -1.99 1.82 2.94
CA ASP A 145 -3.30 2.08 3.52
C ASP A 145 -4.33 2.21 2.40
N MET A 146 -5.42 1.46 2.54
CA MET A 146 -6.47 1.38 1.51
C MET A 146 -7.83 1.67 2.12
N LYS A 147 -8.79 1.98 1.23
CA LYS A 147 -10.21 1.99 1.55
C LYS A 147 -10.94 0.98 0.69
N ILE A 148 -12.09 0.49 1.17
CA ILE A 148 -12.98 -0.35 0.36
C ILE A 148 -13.32 0.39 -0.93
N GLN A 149 -13.02 -0.22 -2.07
CA GLN A 149 -13.34 0.33 -3.38
C GLN A 149 -14.61 -0.31 -3.95
N LYS A 150 -15.25 0.38 -4.89
CA LYS A 150 -16.46 -0.13 -5.56
C LYS A 150 -16.08 -1.11 -6.67
N GLY A 151 -16.91 -2.14 -6.85
CA GLY A 151 -16.73 -3.12 -7.92
C GLY A 151 -15.67 -4.18 -7.61
N LYS A 152 -15.26 -4.90 -8.66
CA LYS A 152 -14.30 -6.03 -8.58
C LYS A 152 -12.89 -5.66 -9.02
N THR A 153 -12.68 -4.48 -9.59
CA THR A 153 -11.37 -3.99 -10.01
C THR A 153 -10.96 -2.89 -9.04
N TRP A 154 -9.89 -3.12 -8.29
CA TRP A 154 -9.41 -2.22 -7.26
C TRP A 154 -8.01 -1.73 -7.64
N THR A 155 -7.72 -0.46 -7.39
CA THR A 155 -6.39 0.10 -7.62
C THR A 155 -5.51 -0.09 -6.40
N ILE A 156 -4.29 -0.59 -6.60
CA ILE A 156 -3.20 -0.55 -5.63
C ILE A 156 -2.15 0.42 -6.14
N ASP A 157 -1.74 1.36 -5.31
CA ASP A 157 -0.70 2.33 -5.64
C ASP A 157 0.50 2.13 -4.71
N PHE A 158 1.48 1.34 -5.15
CA PHE A 158 2.68 1.07 -4.36
C PHE A 158 3.59 2.31 -4.25
N ASN A 159 3.37 3.39 -5.01
CA ASN A 159 4.09 4.65 -4.79
C ASN A 159 3.71 5.31 -3.46
N LYS A 160 2.59 4.88 -2.87
CA LYS A 160 2.14 5.26 -1.52
C LYS A 160 2.55 4.25 -0.45
N ALA A 161 3.36 3.25 -0.78
CA ALA A 161 3.88 2.32 0.21
C ALA A 161 4.80 3.06 1.18
N TYR A 162 4.62 2.82 2.48
CA TYR A 162 5.39 3.46 3.55
C TYR A 162 5.93 2.43 4.55
N ASN A 163 7.02 2.77 5.24
CA ASN A 163 7.57 1.89 6.27
C ASN A 163 6.73 1.95 7.56
N PRO A 164 6.59 0.83 8.30
CA PRO A 164 6.04 0.86 9.64
C PRO A 164 6.81 1.82 10.55
N TYR A 165 6.15 2.38 11.56
CA TYR A 165 6.82 3.26 12.54
C TYR A 165 8.01 2.61 13.27
N CYS A 166 7.99 1.28 13.44
CA CYS A 166 9.11 0.54 14.02
C CYS A 166 10.39 0.58 13.17
N ALA A 167 10.31 0.98 11.90
CA ALA A 167 11.49 1.24 11.07
C ALA A 167 12.25 2.51 11.50
N TYR A 168 11.60 3.40 12.26
CA TYR A 168 12.16 4.68 12.69
C TYR A 168 12.40 4.72 14.20
N ASN A 169 11.55 4.03 14.98
CA ASN A 169 11.68 3.94 16.43
C ASN A 169 11.15 2.58 16.92
N TYR A 170 12.05 1.77 17.50
CA TYR A 170 11.77 0.41 17.96
C TYR A 170 10.75 0.31 19.10
N GLU A 171 10.40 1.42 19.76
CA GLU A 171 9.35 1.45 20.78
C GLU A 171 7.95 1.20 20.18
N TYR A 172 7.77 1.42 18.88
CA TYR A 172 6.50 1.16 18.20
C TYR A 172 6.29 -0.34 17.97
N SER A 173 5.10 -0.80 18.35
CA SER A 173 4.59 -2.12 18.04
C SER A 173 3.82 -2.10 16.72
N CYS A 174 4.46 -2.61 15.68
CA CYS A 174 3.93 -2.64 14.32
C CYS A 174 3.62 -4.06 13.87
N PRO A 175 2.56 -4.28 13.06
CA PRO A 175 2.28 -5.58 12.45
C PRO A 175 3.51 -6.20 11.76
N ILE A 176 3.62 -7.51 11.77
CA ILE A 176 4.59 -8.22 10.93
C ILE A 176 3.87 -8.60 9.65
N VAL A 177 4.50 -8.36 8.49
CA VAL A 177 3.95 -8.75 7.19
C VAL A 177 3.71 -10.27 7.18
N PRO A 178 2.49 -10.75 6.89
CA PRO A 178 2.23 -12.18 6.74
C PRO A 178 3.00 -12.75 5.54
N LEU A 179 3.51 -13.98 5.68
CA LEU A 179 4.30 -14.64 4.63
C LEU A 179 3.53 -14.78 3.31
N GLU A 180 2.20 -14.87 3.35
CA GLU A 180 1.36 -14.95 2.16
C GLU A 180 1.28 -13.64 1.37
N ASN A 181 1.83 -12.55 1.92
CA ASN A 181 1.94 -11.24 1.30
C ASN A 181 3.38 -10.90 0.91
N ASP A 182 4.22 -11.92 0.71
CA ASP A 182 5.56 -11.77 0.14
C ASP A 182 5.51 -11.86 -1.39
N LEU A 183 6.04 -10.84 -2.07
CA LEU A 183 6.06 -10.73 -3.52
C LEU A 183 7.43 -11.11 -4.07
N ASP A 184 7.48 -12.10 -4.95
CA ASP A 184 8.72 -12.56 -5.62
C ASP A 184 9.13 -11.65 -6.81
N ILE A 185 9.06 -10.33 -6.60
CA ILE A 185 9.50 -9.28 -7.51
C ILE A 185 10.06 -8.09 -6.73
N GLU A 186 10.74 -7.17 -7.41
CA GLU A 186 11.14 -5.89 -6.83
C GLU A 186 10.04 -4.83 -7.02
N ILE A 187 9.63 -4.20 -5.93
CA ILE A 187 8.71 -3.06 -5.95
C ILE A 187 9.50 -1.77 -5.71
N LEU A 188 10.04 -1.20 -6.80
CA LEU A 188 10.80 0.07 -6.81
C LEU A 188 9.87 1.29 -6.78
N ALA A 189 8.98 1.33 -5.78
CA ALA A 189 8.02 2.42 -5.56
C ALA A 189 7.78 2.62 -4.06
N GLY A 190 7.45 3.85 -3.64
CA GLY A 190 7.19 4.17 -2.23
C GLY A 190 8.43 4.56 -1.43
N VAL A 191 8.33 4.50 -0.10
CA VAL A 191 9.41 4.88 0.83
C VAL A 191 10.55 3.85 0.79
N LYS A 192 11.79 4.32 0.81
CA LYS A 192 13.02 3.53 0.94
C LYS A 192 13.34 3.23 2.41
N LYS A 193 14.33 2.39 2.71
CA LYS A 193 14.75 2.17 4.11
C LYS A 193 15.21 3.49 4.76
N PHE A 194 14.91 3.65 6.04
CA PHE A 194 15.36 4.78 6.86
C PHE A 194 16.51 4.25 7.72
N HIS A 195 17.72 4.73 7.44
CA HIS A 195 19.01 4.17 7.91
C HIS A 195 19.48 2.93 7.15
N ASP A 196 20.81 2.76 7.15
CA ASP A 196 21.47 1.63 6.49
C ASP A 196 21.50 0.36 7.32
#